data_AF-A0A822FUX1-F1
#
_entry.id   AF-A0A822FUX1-F1
#
_cell.length_a   1.000
_cell.length_b   1.000
_cell.length_c   1.000
_cell.angle_alpha   90.00
_cell.angle_beta   90.00
_cell.angle_gamma   90.00
#
_symmetry.space_group_name_H-M   'P 1'
#
loop_
_entity.id
_entity.type
_entity.pdbx_description
1 polymer ?
#
loop_
_entity_poly.entity_id
_entity_poly.type
_entity_poly.pdbx_seq_one_letter_code
_entity_poly.pdbx_strand_id
1 'polypeptide(L)'
;LIGGSSKGKGYVYDDDGSTMAYQDSSHSTSAITYFYYTVSVNTLQFTISAASGYFPTFPTSRTYEIHLRGIFPATNVRINNINISFEPFNELINGQNSITNSYTYDGSTLSIIIY
;
A
#
# COMPACT_ATOMS: atom_id res chain seq x y z
N LEU A 1 7.65 -7.87 -6.31
CA LEU A 1 9.00 -7.67 -5.72
C LEU A 1 9.95 -8.67 -6.36
N ILE A 2 11.12 -8.24 -6.83
CA ILE A 2 12.19 -9.18 -7.22
C ILE A 2 12.85 -9.64 -5.91
N GLY A 3 12.95 -10.95 -5.69
CA GLY A 3 13.57 -11.51 -4.48
C GLY A 3 15.01 -11.01 -4.32
N GLY A 4 15.33 -10.48 -3.14
CA GLY A 4 16.68 -10.00 -2.80
C GLY A 4 17.00 -8.55 -3.14
N SER A 5 16.08 -7.79 -3.76
CA SER A 5 16.33 -6.36 -4.00
C SER A 5 16.17 -5.53 -2.72
N SER A 6 17.16 -4.72 -2.40
CA SER A 6 17.11 -3.77 -1.27
C SER A 6 16.33 -2.49 -1.59
N LYS A 7 15.81 -2.35 -2.82
CA LYS A 7 15.02 -1.20 -3.25
C LYS A 7 14.06 -1.57 -4.37
N GLY A 8 12.95 -0.86 -4.46
CA GLY A 8 12.06 -0.95 -5.61
C GLY A 8 11.07 0.19 -5.65
N LYS A 9 10.45 0.37 -6.80
CA LYS A 9 9.44 1.40 -7.04
C LYS A 9 8.43 0.92 -8.06
N GLY A 10 7.25 1.51 -8.01
CA GLY A 10 6.17 1.28 -8.96
C GLY A 10 5.17 2.41 -8.89
N TYR A 11 4.13 2.29 -9.69
CA TYR A 11 3.01 3.22 -9.67
C TYR A 11 1.72 2.48 -10.00
N VAL A 12 0.61 3.03 -9.54
CA VAL A 12 -0.75 2.69 -9.95
C VAL A 12 -1.23 3.83 -10.84
N TYR A 13 -1.76 3.47 -12.00
CA TYR A 13 -2.43 4.38 -12.93
C TYR A 13 -3.94 4.15 -12.81
N ASP A 14 -4.70 5.23 -12.68
CA ASP A 14 -6.16 5.22 -12.62
C ASP A 14 -6.72 6.22 -13.65
N ASP A 15 -7.80 5.86 -14.33
CA ASP A 15 -8.64 6.75 -15.13
C ASP A 15 -10.13 6.43 -14.91
N ASP A 16 -11.01 7.05 -15.71
CA ASP A 16 -12.45 6.83 -15.59
C ASP A 16 -12.94 5.46 -16.09
N GLY A 17 -12.05 4.65 -16.69
CA GLY A 17 -12.33 3.31 -17.22
C GLY A 17 -13.41 3.22 -18.30
N SER A 18 -13.91 4.36 -18.82
CA SER A 18 -15.12 4.40 -19.64
C SER A 18 -15.00 5.28 -20.87
N THR A 19 -14.10 6.27 -20.88
CA THR A 19 -13.90 7.18 -22.00
C THR A 19 -12.48 7.12 -22.53
N MET A 20 -12.22 7.83 -23.63
CA MET A 20 -10.88 8.03 -24.18
C MET A 20 -10.20 9.29 -23.64
N ALA A 21 -10.70 9.88 -22.54
CA ALA A 21 -10.18 11.12 -21.98
C ALA A 21 -8.70 11.03 -21.61
N TYR A 22 -8.18 9.84 -21.27
CA TYR A 22 -6.75 9.61 -21.03
C TYR A 22 -5.84 9.94 -22.22
N GLN A 23 -6.39 10.03 -23.43
CA GLN A 23 -5.64 10.40 -24.64
C GLN A 23 -5.54 11.92 -24.82
N ASP A 24 -6.35 12.70 -24.12
CA ASP A 24 -6.30 14.15 -24.17
C ASP A 24 -5.14 14.67 -23.30
N SER A 25 -4.04 15.03 -23.93
CA SER A 25 -2.88 15.60 -23.26
C SER A 25 -3.08 17.01 -22.71
N SER A 26 -4.21 17.68 -23.02
CA SER A 26 -4.49 19.06 -22.60
C SER A 26 -5.16 19.17 -21.23
N HIS A 27 -5.70 18.06 -20.70
CA HIS A 27 -6.35 18.01 -19.39
C HIS A 27 -5.80 16.85 -18.55
N SER A 28 -5.81 17.02 -17.23
CA SER A 28 -5.58 15.89 -16.32
C SER A 28 -6.84 15.04 -16.28
N THR A 29 -6.79 13.87 -16.91
CA THR A 29 -7.89 12.90 -17.04
C THR A 29 -7.55 11.53 -16.45
N SER A 30 -6.38 11.42 -15.84
CA SER A 30 -5.88 10.25 -15.12
C SER A 30 -5.21 10.69 -13.83
N ALA A 31 -5.05 9.74 -12.91
CA ALA A 31 -4.31 9.92 -11.67
C ALA A 31 -3.24 8.84 -11.53
N ILE A 32 -2.10 9.20 -10.96
CA ILE A 32 -0.98 8.31 -10.72
C ILE A 32 -0.64 8.33 -9.23
N THR A 33 -0.54 7.16 -8.62
CA THR A 33 -0.06 6.97 -7.25
C THR A 33 1.26 6.23 -7.28
N TYR A 34 2.35 6.88 -6.87
CA TYR A 34 3.66 6.24 -6.80
C TYR A 34 3.86 5.53 -5.47
N PHE A 35 4.58 4.41 -5.51
CA PHE A 35 5.08 3.76 -4.31
C PHE A 35 6.52 3.31 -4.48
N TYR A 36 7.25 3.25 -3.39
CA TYR A 36 8.62 2.75 -3.37
C TYR A 36 8.96 2.16 -2.02
N TYR A 37 10.01 1.34 -2.00
CA TYR A 37 10.54 0.77 -0.77
C TYR A 37 12.06 0.73 -0.78
N THR A 38 12.61 0.71 0.43
CA THR A 38 14.01 0.41 0.70
C THR A 38 14.10 -0.55 1.87
N VAL A 39 15.01 -1.52 1.77
CA VAL A 39 15.34 -2.46 2.84
C VAL A 39 16.77 -2.17 3.28
N SER A 40 16.94 -1.85 4.56
CA SER A 40 18.21 -1.88 5.27
C SER A 40 18.18 -3.02 6.28
N VAL A 41 19.35 -3.40 6.81
CA VAL A 41 19.61 -4.57 7.69
C VAL A 41 18.36 -5.17 8.35
N ASN A 42 17.68 -4.40 9.22
CA ASN A 42 16.48 -4.84 9.94
C ASN A 42 15.28 -3.90 9.76
N THR A 43 15.23 -3.14 8.66
CA THR A 43 14.16 -2.14 8.44
C THR A 43 13.74 -2.11 6.99
N LEU A 44 12.44 -2.34 6.77
CA LEU A 44 11.78 -2.07 5.51
C LEU A 44 11.02 -0.76 5.64
N GLN A 45 11.37 0.22 4.82
CA GLN A 45 10.60 1.45 4.65
C GLN A 45 9.81 1.34 3.35
N PHE A 46 8.49 1.45 3.45
CA PHE A 46 7.57 1.52 2.31
C PHE A 46 6.92 2.90 2.29
N THR A 47 6.79 3.50 1.11
CA THR A 47 6.19 4.82 0.96
C THR A 47 5.20 4.81 -0.18
N ILE A 48 4.00 5.35 0.07
CA ILE A 48 2.98 5.65 -0.93
C ILE A 48 2.89 7.18 -1.00
N SER A 49 3.06 7.73 -2.19
CA SER A 49 2.92 9.17 -2.42
C SER A 49 1.45 9.57 -2.49
N ALA A 50 1.14 10.85 -2.24
CA ALA A 50 -0.14 11.40 -2.64
C ALA A 50 -0.35 11.19 -4.15
N ALA A 51 -1.58 10.89 -4.55
CA ALA A 51 -1.90 10.76 -5.96
C ALA A 51 -1.72 12.11 -6.68
N SER A 52 -1.17 12.08 -7.89
CA SER A 52 -1.05 13.23 -8.78
C SER A 52 -2.00 13.07 -9.96
N GLY A 53 -2.77 14.10 -10.28
CA GLY A 53 -3.77 14.06 -11.34
C GLY A 53 -5.20 13.91 -10.79
N TYR A 54 -6.16 13.72 -11.68
CA TYR A 54 -7.59 13.77 -11.39
C TYR A 54 -8.40 13.23 -12.56
N PHE A 55 -9.60 12.74 -12.24
CA PHE A 55 -10.74 12.57 -13.14
C PHE A 55 -12.03 12.72 -12.31
N PRO A 56 -13.22 12.97 -12.90
CA PRO A 56 -14.42 13.38 -12.16
C PRO A 56 -14.82 12.48 -10.97
N THR A 57 -14.60 11.18 -11.10
CA THR A 57 -14.94 10.16 -10.09
C THR A 57 -13.75 9.70 -9.26
N PHE A 58 -12.60 10.38 -9.36
CA PHE A 58 -11.41 10.02 -8.59
C PHE A 58 -11.66 10.20 -7.09
N PRO A 59 -11.45 9.16 -6.26
CA PRO A 59 -11.73 9.24 -4.83
C PRO A 59 -10.76 10.18 -4.11
N THR A 60 -11.28 11.00 -3.21
CA THR A 60 -10.49 11.93 -2.39
C THR A 60 -9.77 11.25 -1.22
N SER A 61 -10.19 10.04 -0.84
CA SER A 61 -9.56 9.21 0.19
C SER A 61 -9.59 7.74 -0.22
N ARG A 62 -8.56 6.99 0.20
CA ARG A 62 -8.43 5.55 -0.03
C ARG A 62 -7.86 4.88 1.21
N THR A 63 -8.31 3.66 1.47
CA THR A 63 -7.68 2.75 2.41
C THR A 63 -6.70 1.86 1.63
N TYR A 64 -5.58 1.51 2.24
CA TYR A 64 -4.58 0.66 1.62
C TYR A 64 -4.32 -0.54 2.50
N GLU A 65 -4.24 -1.72 1.90
CA GLU A 65 -3.73 -2.92 2.55
C GLU A 65 -2.37 -3.25 1.94
N ILE A 66 -1.34 -3.38 2.77
CA ILE A 66 0.02 -3.65 2.30
C ILE A 66 0.42 -5.06 2.74
N HIS A 67 0.70 -5.92 1.76
CA HIS A 67 1.22 -7.27 1.97
C HIS A 67 2.72 -7.30 1.72
N LEU A 68 3.49 -7.36 2.80
CA LEU A 68 4.92 -7.58 2.74
C LEU A 68 5.17 -9.08 2.86
N ARG A 69 5.46 -9.74 1.72
CA ARG A 69 5.60 -11.20 1.64
C ARG A 69 7.05 -11.65 1.72
N GLY A 70 7.26 -12.87 2.23
CA GLY A 70 8.58 -13.49 2.34
C GLY A 70 9.46 -12.83 3.40
N ILE A 71 8.85 -12.33 4.48
CA ILE A 71 9.55 -11.67 5.59
C ILE A 71 9.15 -12.30 6.92
N PHE A 72 10.07 -12.27 7.88
CA PHE A 72 9.76 -12.67 9.26
C PHE A 72 8.91 -11.61 9.97
N PRO A 73 8.23 -11.96 11.08
CA PRO A 73 7.46 -11.01 11.87
C PRO A 73 8.29 -9.77 12.26
N ALA A 74 7.69 -8.59 12.14
CA ALA A 74 8.31 -7.35 12.60
C ALA A 74 8.16 -7.22 14.13
N THR A 75 9.18 -6.66 14.78
CA THR A 75 9.10 -6.29 16.20
C THR A 75 8.27 -5.02 16.42
N ASN A 76 8.14 -4.19 15.38
CA ASN A 76 7.40 -2.93 15.40
C ASN A 76 7.04 -2.52 13.97
N VAL A 77 5.83 -1.98 13.78
CA VAL A 77 5.39 -1.34 12.53
C VAL A 77 4.94 0.08 12.83
N ARG A 78 5.31 1.01 11.94
CA ARG A 78 4.95 2.43 12.05
C ARG A 78 4.33 2.95 10.76
N ILE A 79 3.30 3.76 10.90
CA ILE A 79 2.75 4.58 9.81
C ILE A 79 3.01 6.04 10.19
N ASN A 80 3.70 6.77 9.32
CA ASN A 80 4.06 8.19 9.56
C ASN A 80 4.65 8.42 10.96
N ASN A 81 5.61 7.57 11.34
CA ASN A 81 6.30 7.59 12.65
C ASN A 81 5.43 7.22 13.89
N ILE A 82 4.16 6.88 13.71
CA ILE A 82 3.28 6.40 14.79
C ILE A 82 3.27 4.88 14.81
N ASN A 83 3.54 4.28 15.98
CA ASN A 83 3.41 2.83 16.17
C ASN A 83 1.96 2.41 15.99
N ILE A 84 1.73 1.33 15.26
CA ILE A 84 0.41 0.72 15.10
C ILE A 84 0.38 -0.63 15.85
N SER A 85 -0.81 -1.04 16.30
CA SER A 85 -0.98 -2.25 17.11
C SER A 85 -0.86 -3.52 16.28
N PHE A 86 -0.26 -4.55 16.87
CA PHE A 86 -0.31 -5.91 16.34
C PHE A 86 -1.65 -6.54 16.71
N GLU A 87 -2.33 -7.10 15.73
CA GLU A 87 -3.55 -7.88 15.89
C GLU A 87 -3.26 -9.34 15.49
N PRO A 88 -3.63 -10.33 16.33
CA PRO A 88 -3.49 -11.74 15.96
C PRO A 88 -4.18 -12.06 14.64
N PHE A 89 -3.54 -12.89 13.82
CA PHE A 89 -4.09 -13.26 12.53
C PHE A 89 -5.42 -13.99 12.71
N ASN A 90 -6.43 -13.52 11.98
CA ASN A 90 -7.76 -14.10 11.98
C ASN A 90 -8.21 -14.30 10.54
N GLU A 91 -8.34 -15.57 10.13
CA GLU A 91 -8.85 -15.95 8.81
C GLU A 91 -10.30 -15.52 8.59
N LEU A 92 -11.04 -15.27 9.67
CA LEU A 92 -12.40 -14.79 9.66
C LEU A 92 -12.39 -13.25 9.71
N ILE A 93 -12.55 -12.66 8.53
CA ILE A 93 -12.44 -11.23 8.15
C ILE A 93 -13.19 -10.23 9.06
N ASN A 94 -14.08 -10.69 9.96
CA ASN A 94 -15.00 -9.86 10.74
C ASN A 94 -14.37 -8.87 11.74
N GLY A 95 -13.04 -8.88 11.93
CA GLY A 95 -12.33 -7.99 12.86
C GLY A 95 -11.36 -6.99 12.22
N GLN A 96 -11.02 -7.16 10.94
CA GLN A 96 -10.10 -6.26 10.23
C GLN A 96 -10.90 -5.10 9.66
N ASN A 97 -11.36 -4.21 10.54
CA ASN A 97 -12.01 -3.00 10.12
C ASN A 97 -10.97 -2.04 9.52
N SER A 98 -11.30 -1.41 8.40
CA SER A 98 -10.47 -0.38 7.76
C SER A 98 -10.53 0.98 8.48
N ILE A 99 -10.98 0.98 9.74
CA ILE A 99 -11.22 2.20 10.54
C ILE A 99 -9.99 2.52 11.40
N THR A 100 -9.19 1.51 11.75
CA THR A 100 -8.00 1.67 12.58
C THR A 100 -6.78 1.02 11.95
N ASN A 101 -5.68 1.76 11.87
CA ASN A 101 -4.41 1.21 11.40
C ASN A 101 -3.91 0.11 12.35
N SER A 102 -3.66 -1.07 11.81
CA SER A 102 -3.15 -2.23 12.55
C SER A 102 -2.35 -3.13 11.63
N TYR A 103 -1.68 -4.13 12.17
CA TYR A 103 -1.01 -5.13 11.34
C TYR A 103 -1.08 -6.51 11.96
N THR A 104 -0.95 -7.52 11.10
CA THR A 104 -0.90 -8.92 11.50
C THR A 104 0.21 -9.65 10.77
N TYR A 105 0.46 -10.89 11.19
CA TYR A 105 1.40 -11.79 10.55
C TYR A 105 0.72 -13.10 10.16
N ASP A 106 0.65 -13.36 8.86
CA ASP A 106 0.19 -14.63 8.32
C ASP A 106 1.38 -15.57 8.14
N GLY A 107 1.47 -16.55 9.04
CA GLY A 107 2.53 -17.57 9.03
C GLY A 107 2.42 -18.56 7.88
N SER A 108 1.24 -18.71 7.25
CA SER A 108 1.04 -19.63 6.13
C SER A 108 1.64 -19.07 4.83
N THR A 109 1.62 -17.74 4.67
CA THR A 109 2.19 -17.04 3.50
C THR A 109 3.52 -16.35 3.79
N LEU A 110 4.00 -16.39 5.04
CA LEU A 110 5.17 -15.65 5.53
C LEU A 110 5.06 -14.15 5.23
N SER A 111 3.92 -13.55 5.62
CA SER A 111 3.59 -12.17 5.26
C SER A 111 3.22 -11.33 6.46
N ILE A 112 3.73 -10.09 6.50
CA ILE A 112 3.13 -9.03 7.31
C ILE A 112 2.04 -8.36 6.47
N ILE A 113 0.84 -8.23 7.04
CA ILE A 113 -0.29 -7.54 6.43
C ILE A 113 -0.59 -6.30 7.26
N ILE A 114 -0.60 -5.13 6.63
CA ILE A 114 -0.83 -3.82 7.27
C ILE A 114 -2.16 -3.26 6.74
N TYR A 115 -3.02 -2.83 7.65
CA TYR A 115 -4.34 -2.23 7.42
C TYR A 115 -4.32 -0.73 7.73
#